data_AF-A0A125NTR1-F1
#
_entry.id   AF-A0A125NTR1-F1
#
_cell.length_a   1.000
_cell.length_b   1.000
_cell.length_c   1.000
_cell.angle_alpha   90.00
_cell.angle_beta   90.00
_cell.angle_gamma   90.00
#
_symmetry.space_group_name_H-M   'P 1'
#
loop_
_entity.id
_entity.type
_entity.pdbx_description
1 polymer ?
#
loop_
_entity_poly.entity_id
_entity_poly.type
_entity_poly.pdbx_seq_one_letter_code
_entity_poly.pdbx_strand_id
1 'polypeptide(L)' 'MLLEIASGRLVWERALAEFPAGLPCEGQPVSVRLVEGTVIAACMGHVFALSAEDGALLWQVNRRGRGSGETSLAISHD' A
#
# COMPACT_ATOMS: atom_id res chain seq x y z
N MET A 1 4.09 2.72 7.46
CA MET A 1 3.51 3.40 8.64
C MET A 1 2.80 4.66 8.22
N LEU A 2 1.79 5.09 8.99
CA LEU A 2 1.12 6.38 8.86
C LEU A 2 1.40 7.23 10.10
N LEU A 3 1.80 8.48 9.88
CA LEU A 3 2.16 9.43 10.94
C LEU A 3 1.23 10.65 10.89
N GLU A 4 0.95 11.21 12.06
CA GLU A 4 0.27 12.50 12.16
C GLU A 4 1.25 13.64 11.79
N ILE A 5 0.83 14.52 10.89
CA ILE A 5 1.72 15.52 10.27
C ILE A 5 2.30 16.55 11.24
N ALA A 6 1.54 16.92 12.28
CA ALA A 6 1.92 18.01 13.18
C ALA A 6 2.98 17.58 14.21
N SER A 7 2.88 16.35 14.70
CA SER A 7 3.72 15.81 15.78
C SER A 7 4.67 14.70 15.32
N GLY A 8 4.46 14.13 14.14
CA GLY A 8 5.14 12.90 13.71
C GLY A 8 4.70 11.66 14.50
N ARG A 9 3.65 11.76 15.33
CA ARG A 9 3.15 10.64 16.12
C ARG A 9 2.68 9.51 15.21
N LEU A 10 3.10 8.29 15.53
CA LEU A 10 2.60 7.08 14.88
C LEU A 10 1.09 6.93 15.08
N VAL A 11 0.35 6.85 13.97
CA VAL A 11 -1.06 6.46 13.96
C VAL A 11 -1.15 4.95 13.92
N TRP A 12 -0.53 4.33 12.90
CA TRP A 12 -0.40 2.88 12.79
C TRP A 12 0.77 2.48 11.90
N GLU A 13 1.18 1.22 12.03
CA GLU A 13 2.16 0.58 11.16
C GLU A 13 1.63 -0.75 10.63
N ARG A 14 2.01 -1.08 9.39
CA ARG A 14 1.72 -2.35 8.72
C ARG A 14 2.91 -2.75 7.88
N ALA A 15 3.36 -4.00 8.01
CA ALA A 15 4.25 -4.59 7.04
C ALA A 15 3.43 -5.20 5.92
N LEU A 16 3.68 -4.82 4.67
CA LEU A 16 2.93 -5.38 3.53
C LEU A 16 3.09 -6.90 3.42
N ALA A 17 4.22 -7.44 3.89
CA ALA A 17 4.48 -8.88 3.95
C ALA A 17 3.50 -9.67 4.85
N GLU A 18 2.75 -9.00 5.73
CA GLU A 18 1.65 -9.62 6.49
C GLU A 18 0.49 -10.02 5.58
N PHE A 19 0.36 -9.40 4.41
CA PHE A 19 -0.67 -9.73 3.43
C PHE A 19 -0.17 -10.81 2.47
N PRO A 20 -1.03 -11.75 2.04
CA PRO A 20 -0.63 -12.82 1.12
C PRO A 20 0.04 -12.35 -0.19
N ALA A 21 -0.27 -11.13 -0.64
CA ALA A 21 0.31 -10.55 -1.85
C ALA A 21 1.60 -9.74 -1.60
N GLY A 22 2.04 -9.53 -0.35
CA GLY A 22 3.11 -8.61 -0.02
C GLY A 22 4.48 -9.22 0.24
N LEU A 23 4.61 -10.54 0.26
CA LEU A 23 5.94 -11.20 0.30
C LEU A 23 6.88 -10.70 -0.82
N PRO A 24 6.43 -10.49 -2.08
CA PRO A 24 7.30 -9.95 -3.13
C PRO A 24 7.78 -8.51 -2.88
N CYS A 25 7.17 -7.79 -1.94
CA CYS A 25 7.51 -6.41 -1.61
C CYS A 25 8.61 -6.29 -0.54
N GLU A 26 9.05 -7.40 0.06
CA GLU A 26 10.09 -7.40 1.08
C GLU A 26 11.42 -6.85 0.53
N GLY A 27 11.95 -5.83 1.20
CA GLY A 27 13.17 -5.13 0.79
C GLY A 27 13.06 -4.33 -0.51
N GLN A 28 11.86 -4.17 -1.07
CA GLN A 28 11.62 -3.42 -2.30
C GLN A 28 11.05 -2.02 -2.01
N PRO A 29 11.33 -1.01 -2.84
CA PRO A 29 10.71 0.30 -2.71
C PRO A 29 9.19 0.21 -2.78
N VAL A 30 8.51 0.91 -1.88
CA VAL A 30 7.04 1.00 -1.85
C VAL A 30 6.65 2.44 -2.16
N SER A 31 5.83 2.63 -3.19
CA SER A 31 5.17 3.92 -3.44
C SER A 31 3.91 4.01 -2.60
N VAL A 32 3.69 5.14 -1.93
CA VAL A 32 2.54 5.33 -1.02
C VAL A 32 1.82 6.64 -1.34
N ARG A 33 0.49 6.60 -1.36
CA ARG A 33 -0.36 7.80 -1.50
C ARG A 33 -1.57 7.69 -0.57
N LEU A 34 -1.91 8.77 0.13
CA LEU A 34 -3.17 8.91 0.85
C LEU A 34 -4.20 9.59 -0.04
N VAL A 35 -5.37 8.97 -0.23
CA VAL A 35 -6.48 9.49 -1.03
C VAL A 35 -7.78 9.18 -0.31
N GLU A 36 -8.55 10.21 0.05
CA GLU A 36 -9.90 10.07 0.64
C GLU A 36 -10.00 9.05 1.78
N GLY A 37 -9.07 9.11 2.74
CA GLY A 37 -9.07 8.17 3.88
C GLY A 37 -8.59 6.76 3.53
N THR A 38 -8.05 6.54 2.33
CA THR A 38 -7.43 5.29 1.90
C THR A 38 -5.94 5.50 1.62
N VAL A 39 -5.10 4.68 2.23
CA VAL A 39 -3.67 4.59 1.90
C VAL A 39 -3.49 3.55 0.80
N ILE A 40 -3.07 4.01 -0.38
CA ILE A 40 -2.63 3.15 -1.47
C ILE A 40 -1.14 2.93 -1.35
N ALA A 41 -0.74 1.68 -1.17
CA ALA A 41 0.65 1.23 -1.23
C ALA A 41 0.84 0.33 -2.45
N ALA A 42 1.87 0.59 -3.25
CA ALA A 42 2.17 -0.17 -4.44
C ALA A 42 3.64 -0.58 -4.49
N CYS A 43 3.90 -1.82 -4.86
CA CYS A 43 5.24 -2.37 -4.99
C CYS A 43 5.23 -3.61 -5.88
N MET A 44 6.19 -3.71 -6.80
CA MET A 44 6.37 -4.88 -7.69
C MET A 44 5.07 -5.30 -8.42
N GLY A 45 4.23 -4.35 -8.82
CA GLY A 45 2.96 -4.60 -9.52
C GLY A 45 1.79 -4.99 -8.59
N HIS A 46 2.05 -5.21 -7.30
CA HIS A 46 1.03 -5.38 -6.27
C HIS A 46 0.53 -4.03 -5.79
N VAL A 47 -0.76 -3.96 -5.48
CA VAL A 47 -1.40 -2.76 -4.91
C VAL A 47 -2.21 -3.17 -3.70
N PHE A 48 -2.08 -2.40 -2.62
CA PHE A 48 -2.79 -2.58 -1.37
C PHE A 48 -3.52 -1.28 -1.06
N ALA A 49 -4.80 -1.38 -0.75
CA ALA A 49 -5.56 -0.29 -0.18
C ALA A 49 -5.81 -0.57 1.30
N LEU A 50 -5.34 0.34 2.14
CA LEU A 50 -5.47 0.28 3.58
C LEU A 50 -6.36 1.42 4.05
N SER A 51 -7.20 1.17 5.04
CA SER A 51 -7.90 2.23 5.77
C SER A 51 -6.89 3.17 6.42
N ALA A 52 -7.05 4.48 6.23
CA ALA A 52 -6.20 5.47 6.88
C ALA A 52 -6.47 5.56 8.40
N GLU A 53 -7.65 5.15 8.86
CA GLU A 53 -8.03 5.20 10.27
C GLU A 53 -7.22 4.20 11.12
N ASP A 54 -7.15 2.95 10.66
CA ASP A 54 -6.62 1.84 11.47
C ASP A 54 -5.60 0.96 10.73
N GLY A 55 -5.38 1.17 9.44
CA GLY A 55 -4.49 0.36 8.61
C GLY A 55 -5.09 -1.00 8.19
N ALA A 56 -6.40 -1.20 8.35
CA ALA A 56 -7.07 -2.42 7.88
C ALA A 56 -6.98 -2.56 6.36
N LEU A 57 -6.75 -3.78 5.87
CA LEU A 57 -6.77 -4.06 4.44
C LEU A 57 -8.20 -3.96 3.91
N LEU A 58 -8.44 -3.01 3.01
CA LEU A 58 -9.72 -2.83 2.33
C LEU A 58 -9.80 -3.74 1.09
N TRP A 59 -8.75 -3.71 0.27
CA TRP A 59 -8.58 -4.57 -0.89
C TRP A 59 -7.12 -4.67 -1.31
N GLN A 60 -6.81 -5.68 -2.12
CA GLN A 60 -5.50 -5.83 -2.74
C GLN A 60 -5.61 -6.40 -4.15
N VAL A 61 -4.67 -6.00 -5.01
CA VAL A 61 -4.46 -6.59 -6.33
C VAL A 61 -3.16 -7.37 -6.30
N ASN A 62 -3.27 -8.68 -6.50
CA ASN A 62 -2.11 -9.55 -6.60
C ASN A 62 -1.78 -9.80 -8.08
N ARG A 63 -0.69 -9.21 -8.58
CA ARG A 63 -0.17 -9.50 -9.91
C ARG A 63 0.97 -10.51 -9.79
N ARG A 64 0.87 -11.63 -10.50
CA ARG A 64 1.97 -12.56 -10.69
C ARG A 64 2.64 -12.23 -12.02
N GLY A 65 3.90 -11.82 -12.00
CA GLY A 65 4.62 -11.50 -13.23
C GLY A 65 5.81 -10.56 -13.03
N ARG A 66 6.78 -10.93 -12.18
CA ARG A 66 8.04 -10.16 -12.10
C ARG A 66 8.63 -10.02 -13.50
N GLY A 67 8.96 -8.79 -13.91
CA GLY A 67 9.71 -8.52 -15.13
C GLY A 67 8.90 -8.42 -16.42
N SER A 68 7.57 -8.49 -16.41
CA SER A 68 6.75 -8.28 -17.62
C SER A 68 6.56 -6.80 -18.00
N GLY A 69 7.07 -5.87 -17.18
CA GLY A 69 6.84 -4.42 -17.36
C GLY A 69 5.44 -3.97 -16.94
N GLU A 70 4.62 -4.85 -16.37
CA GLU A 70 3.29 -4.48 -15.90
C GLU A 70 3.35 -3.60 -14.66
N THR A 71 2.74 -2.42 -14.77
CA THR A 71 2.61 -1.45 -13.68
C THR A 71 1.14 -1.30 -13.35
N SER A 72 0.79 -1.54 -12.09
CA SER A 72 -0.55 -1.28 -11.58
C SER A 72 -0.63 0.16 -11.09
N LEU A 73 -1.60 0.92 -11.59
CA LEU A 73 -1.93 2.27 -11.13
C LEU A 73 -3.25 2.22 -10.37
N ALA A 74 -3.36 3.00 -9.29
CA ALA A 74 -4.62 3.28 -8.63
C ALA A 74 -5.00 4.73 -8.89
N ILE A 75 -6.27 4.97 -9.18
CA ILE A 75 -6.86 6.30 -9.30
C ILE A 75 -8.03 6.41 -8.33
N SER A 76 -8.26 7.59 -7.79
CA SER A 76 -9.56 7.94 -7.23
C SER A 76 -10.44 8.51 -8.32
N HIS A 77 -11.74 8.29 -8.20
CA HIS A 77 -12.75 9.00 -8.97
C HIS A 77 -13.52 9.89 -8.00
N ASP A 78 -13.83 11.11 -8.45
CA ASP A 78 -14.72 12.04 -7.76
C ASP A 78 -16.20 11.59 -7.84
#